data_AF-A0A946KP72-F1
#
_entry.id   AF-A0A946KP72-F1
#
_cell.length_a   1.000
_cell.length_b   1.000
_cell.length_c   1.000
_cell.angle_alpha   90.00
_cell.angle_beta   90.00
_cell.angle_gamma   90.00
#
_symmetry.space_group_name_H-M   'P 1'
#
loop_
_entity.id
_entity.type
_entity.pdbx_description
1 polymer ?
#
loop_
_entity_poly.entity_id
_entity_poly.type
_entity_poly.pdbx_seq_one_letter_code
_entity_poly.pdbx_strand_id
1 'polypeptide(L)' 'QPFHVAEQFTGLKGCLVDIADTIKGFNMIMDGKVDQYPEAAFNLVGSIEEAIEKGEKMLADAK' A
#
# COMPACT_ATOMS: atom_id res chain seq x y z
N GLN A 1 -6.48 -2.13 2.32
CA GLN A 1 -7.11 -0.86 1.93
C GLN A 1 -7.88 -0.25 3.09
N PRO A 2 -7.77 1.07 3.32
CA PRO A 2 -8.60 1.81 4.26
C PRO A 2 -9.99 2.09 3.65
N PHE A 3 -11.06 1.84 4.42
CA PHE A 3 -12.43 2.07 3.96
C PHE A 3 -12.91 3.48 4.31
N HIS A 4 -13.59 4.14 3.38
CA HIS A 4 -14.14 5.48 3.60
C HIS A 4 -15.13 5.54 4.77
N VAL A 5 -15.95 4.49 4.95
CA VAL A 5 -16.87 4.38 6.10
C VAL A 5 -16.16 4.20 7.43
N ALA A 6 -14.92 3.68 7.43
CA ALA A 6 -14.14 3.44 8.63
C ALA A 6 -13.26 4.64 9.02
N GLU A 7 -13.22 5.70 8.20
CA GLU A 7 -12.40 6.90 8.42
C GLU A 7 -12.75 7.58 9.75
N GLN A 8 -14.04 7.63 10.11
CA GLN A 8 -14.50 8.21 11.38
C GLN A 8 -13.98 7.48 12.62
N PHE A 9 -13.61 6.20 12.51
CA PHE A 9 -13.15 5.38 13.63
C PHE A 9 -11.63 5.19 13.65
N THR A 10 -11.02 5.13 12.47
CA THR A 10 -9.59 4.82 12.31
C THR A 10 -8.72 6.05 12.13
N GLY A 11 -9.29 7.19 11.74
CA GLY A 11 -8.55 8.38 11.33
C GLY A 11 -7.76 8.21 10.03
N LEU A 12 -7.88 7.06 9.37
CA LEU A 12 -7.21 6.75 8.11
C LEU A 12 -8.13 7.13 6.95
N LYS A 13 -7.62 7.95 6.04
CA LYS A 13 -8.36 8.39 4.87
C LYS A 13 -8.72 7.18 4.00
N GLY A 14 -10.00 7.02 3.69
CA GLY A 14 -10.46 5.96 2.81
C GLY A 14 -9.87 6.09 1.40
N CYS A 15 -9.51 4.97 0.79
CA CYS A 15 -8.98 4.93 -0.58
C CYS A 15 -9.85 4.01 -1.45
N LEU A 16 -10.27 4.53 -2.60
CA LEU A 16 -10.90 3.76 -3.67
C LEU A 16 -9.83 3.47 -4.71
N VAL A 17 -9.70 2.20 -5.07
CA VAL A 17 -8.69 1.72 -6.01
C VAL A 17 -9.43 1.10 -7.18
N ASP A 18 -9.05 1.49 -8.39
CA ASP A 18 -9.62 0.90 -9.59
C ASP A 18 -9.17 -0.56 -9.75
N ILE A 19 -10.00 -1.36 -10.44
CA ILE A 19 -9.72 -2.77 -10.68
C ILE A 19 -8.41 -2.94 -11.47
N ALA A 20 -8.17 -2.05 -12.45
CA ALA A 20 -6.94 -2.08 -13.26
C ALA A 20 -5.67 -1.92 -12.40
N ASP A 21 -5.70 -0.98 -11.44
CA ASP A 21 -4.58 -0.73 -10.54
C ASP A 21 -4.41 -1.84 -9.51
N THR A 22 -5.53 -2.44 -9.07
CA THR A 22 -5.51 -3.61 -8.20
C THR A 22 -4.78 -4.77 -8.90
N ILE A 23 -5.16 -5.09 -10.14
CA ILE A 23 -4.53 -6.16 -10.92
C ILE A 23 -3.04 -5.86 -11.16
N LYS A 24 -2.71 -4.61 -11.52
CA LYS A 24 -1.31 -4.18 -11.72
C LYS A 24 -0.49 -4.35 -10.44
N GLY A 25 -1.02 -3.95 -9.29
CA GLY A 25 -0.36 -4.08 -7.99
C GLY A 25 -0.10 -5.54 -7.60
N PHE A 26 -1.11 -6.41 -7.73
CA PHE A 26 -0.94 -7.84 -7.47
C PHE A 26 0.07 -8.49 -8.41
N ASN A 27 0.05 -8.16 -9.71
CA ASN A 27 1.05 -8.66 -10.64
C ASN A 27 2.46 -8.19 -10.28
N MET A 28 2.65 -6.94 -9.85
CA MET A 28 3.96 -6.45 -9.40
C MET A 28 4.50 -7.19 -8.17
N ILE A 29 3.61 -7.54 -7.23
CA ILE A 29 3.95 -8.37 -6.06
C ILE A 29 4.35 -9.78 -6.51
N MET A 30 3.54 -10.41 -7.38
CA MET A 30 3.81 -11.75 -7.90
C MET A 30 5.09 -11.82 -8.74
N ASP A 31 5.43 -10.74 -9.46
CA ASP A 31 6.66 -10.60 -10.25
C ASP A 31 7.91 -10.34 -9.36
N GLY A 32 7.74 -10.14 -8.05
CA GLY A 32 8.84 -9.82 -7.12
C GLY A 32 9.44 -8.41 -7.28
N LYS A 33 8.75 -7.49 -7.97
CA LYS A 33 9.26 -6.13 -8.27
C LYS A 33 9.33 -5.22 -7.04
N VAL A 34 8.67 -5.61 -5.97
CA VAL A 34 8.49 -4.83 -4.73
C VAL A 34 8.96 -5.58 -3.48
N ASP A 35 9.70 -6.69 -3.67
CA ASP A 35 10.19 -7.55 -2.58
C ASP A 35 11.22 -6.85 -1.67
N GLN A 36 11.81 -5.73 -2.12
CA GLN A 36 12.70 -4.95 -1.27
C GLN A 36 11.99 -4.26 -0.09
N TYR A 37 10.66 -4.13 -0.12
CA TYR A 37 9.91 -3.38 0.89
C TYR A 37 9.42 -4.28 2.03
N PRO A 38 9.43 -3.80 3.29
CA PRO A 38 8.90 -4.55 4.42
C PRO A 38 7.41 -4.88 4.25
N GLU A 39 6.96 -6.03 4.80
CA GLU A 39 5.54 -6.44 4.74
C GLU A 39 4.58 -5.38 5.31
N ALA A 40 5.03 -4.61 6.31
CA ALA A 40 4.26 -3.53 6.92
C ALA A 40 3.94 -2.37 5.94
N ALA A 41 4.72 -2.24 4.86
CA ALA A 41 4.50 -1.25 3.80
C ALA A 41 3.22 -1.54 3.00
N PHE A 42 2.85 -2.81 2.86
CA PHE A 42 1.64 -3.25 2.16
C PHE A 42 0.38 -3.23 3.05
N ASN A 43 0.54 -2.93 4.34
CA ASN A 43 -0.57 -2.89 5.28
C ASN A 43 -1.35 -1.56 5.18
N LEU A 44 -2.67 -1.66 5.05
CA LEU A 44 -3.61 -0.52 5.04
C LEU A 44 -3.31 0.56 3.98
N VAL A 45 -2.72 0.16 2.86
CA VAL A 45 -2.56 1.01 1.67
C VAL A 45 -3.66 0.74 0.64
N GLY A 46 -3.95 1.72 -0.21
CA GLY A 46 -4.87 1.58 -1.34
C GLY A 46 -4.15 1.02 -2.56
N SER A 47 -3.38 1.88 -3.22
CA SER A 47 -2.62 1.56 -4.43
C SER A 47 -1.24 0.94 -4.11
N ILE A 48 -0.64 0.29 -5.12
CA ILE A 48 0.72 -0.24 -5.00
C ILE A 48 1.77 0.88 -4.86
N GLU A 49 1.50 2.06 -5.41
CA GLU A 49 2.38 3.23 -5.31
C GLU A 49 2.45 3.75 -3.86
N GLU A 50 1.31 3.76 -3.15
CA GLU A 50 1.28 4.06 -1.71
C GLU A 50 2.08 3.03 -0.90
N ALA A 51 2.03 1.76 -1.29
CA ALA A 51 2.83 0.71 -0.65
C ALA A 51 4.33 0.97 -0.83
N ILE A 52 4.75 1.38 -2.03
CA ILE A 52 6.13 1.71 -2.36
C ILE A 52 6.60 2.92 -1.55
N GLU A 53 5.84 4.03 -1.55
CA GLU A 53 6.21 5.23 -0.79
C GLU A 53 6.35 4.93 0.72
N LYS A 54 5.39 4.17 1.27
CA LYS A 54 5.44 3.76 2.66
C LYS A 54 6.65 2.85 2.93
N GLY A 55 6.97 1.94 2.02
CA GLY A 55 8.13 1.07 2.09
C GLY A 55 9.45 1.84 2.07
N GLU A 56 9.57 2.83 1.20
CA GLU A 56 10.73 3.72 1.14
C GLU A 56 10.91 4.53 2.42
N LYS A 57 9.84 5.11 2.96
CA LYS A 57 9.88 5.79 4.27
C LYS A 57 10.34 4.85 5.39
N MET A 58 9.82 3.63 5.46
CA MET A 58 10.20 2.67 6.49
C MET A 58 11.66 2.22 6.36
N LEU A 59 12.15 2.03 5.13
CA LEU A 59 13.57 1.73 4.88
C LEU A 59 14.48 2.90 5.23
N ALA A 60 14.02 4.14 5.02
CA ALA A 60 14.76 5.34 5.38
C ALA A 60 14.82 5.55 6.91
N ASP A 61 13.72 5.33 7.63
CA ASP A 61 13.66 5.42 9.11
C ASP A 61 14.46 4.31 9.81
N ALA A 62 14.64 3.17 9.15
CA ALA A 62 15.43 2.04 9.67
C ALA A 62 16.96 2.21 9.50
N LYS A 63 17.41 3.31 8.87
CA LYS A 63 18.81 3.58 8.50
C LYS A 63 19.45 4.61 9.42
#